data_AF-A0A414B211-F1
#
_entry.id   AF-A0A414B211-F1
#
_cell.length_a   1.000
_cell.length_b   1.000
_cell.length_c   1.000
_cell.angle_alpha   90.00
_cell.angle_beta   90.00
_cell.angle_gamma   90.00
#
_symmetry.space_group_name_H-M   'P 1'
#
loop_
_entity.id
_entity.type
_entity.pdbx_description
1 polymer ?
#
loop_
_entity_poly.entity_id
_entity_poly.type
_entity_poly.pdbx_seq_one_letter_code
_entity_poly.pdbx_strand_id
1 'polypeptide(L)' 'YKHPLISTYYFTPDARKQGGHYEKKTEYVKRIDPVKEYIIMKDDTRIRFHYIKELQGEIFNKVIVG' A
#
# COMPACT_ATOMS: atom_id res chain seq x y z
N TYR A 1 -16.67 -3.66 -11.23
CA TYR A 1 -15.34 -3.01 -11.15
C TYR A 1 -14.34 -3.98 -10.52
N LYS A 2 -13.15 -4.17 -11.11
CA LYS A 2 -12.11 -5.05 -10.55
C LYS A 2 -11.28 -4.27 -9.53
N HIS A 3 -11.03 -4.86 -8.37
CA HIS A 3 -10.04 -4.36 -7.41
C HIS A 3 -8.65 -4.80 -7.87
N PRO A 4 -7.65 -3.91 -7.96
CA PRO A 4 -6.31 -4.30 -8.40
C PRO A 4 -5.55 -5.01 -7.28
N LEU A 5 -4.81 -6.06 -7.63
CA LEU A 5 -3.83 -6.68 -6.76
C LEU A 5 -2.55 -5.86 -6.81
N ILE A 6 -2.07 -5.40 -5.65
CA ILE A 6 -0.80 -4.67 -5.55
C ILE A 6 0.07 -5.28 -4.45
N SER A 7 1.38 -5.18 -4.62
CA SER A 7 2.37 -5.45 -3.60
C SER A 7 2.91 -4.12 -3.07
N THR A 8 2.72 -3.88 -1.78
CA THR A 8 3.13 -2.66 -1.08
C THR A 8 4.26 -2.97 -0.12
N TYR A 9 5.38 -2.26 -0.24
CA TYR A 9 6.48 -2.30 0.74
C TYR A 9 6.41 -1.03 1.59
N TYR A 10 6.18 -1.17 2.90
CA TYR A 10 5.88 -0.04 3.78
C TYR A 10 6.45 -0.23 5.18
N PHE A 11 6.60 0.88 5.91
CA PHE A 11 7.02 0.89 7.30
C PHE A 11 5.83 0.68 8.26
N THR A 12 5.96 -0.28 9.18
CA THR A 12 5.04 -0.52 10.27
C THR A 12 5.69 -0.04 11.58
N PRO A 13 5.22 1.09 12.17
CA PRO A 13 5.73 1.56 13.44
C PRO A 13 5.45 0.56 14.57
N ASP A 14 6.43 0.36 15.45
CA ASP A 14 6.27 -0.45 16.65
C ASP A 14 5.56 0.38 17.72
N ALA A 15 4.45 -0.13 18.26
CA ALA A 15 3.69 0.58 19.30
C ALA A 15 4.45 0.75 20.63
N ARG A 16 5.52 -0.03 20.84
CA ARG A 16 6.24 -0.11 22.12
C ARG A 16 7.58 0.62 22.12
N LYS A 17 8.13 0.99 20.96
CA LYS A 17 9.44 1.66 20.86
C LYS A 17 9.50 2.66 19.71
N GLN A 18 10.41 3.64 19.82
CA GLN A 18 10.76 4.49 18.68
C GLN A 18 11.48 3.64 17.63
N GLY A 19 10.73 3.24 16.61
CA GLY A 19 11.20 2.34 15.56
C GLY A 19 10.04 1.56 14.95
N GLY A 20 10.39 0.52 14.19
CA GLY A 20 9.44 -0.31 13.48
C GLY A 20 10.18 -1.26 12.57
N HIS A 21 9.46 -1.88 11.65
CA HIS A 21 10.04 -2.73 10.62
C HIS A 21 9.39 -2.41 9.29
N TYR A 22 10.07 -2.75 8.20
CA TYR A 22 9.45 -2.74 6.89
C TYR A 22 8.79 -4.08 6.62
N GLU A 23 7.61 -4.04 6.02
CA GLU A 23 6.83 -5.21 5.64
C GLU A 23 6.42 -5.09 4.16
N LYS A 24 6.37 -6.24 3.48
CA LYS A 24 5.82 -6.37 2.13
C LYS A 24 4.46 -7.06 2.21
N LYS A 25 3.40 -6.42 1.70
CA LYS A 25 2.04 -6.96 1.67
C LYS A 25 1.48 -6.96 0.26
N THR A 26 1.00 -8.12 -0.18
CA THR A 26 0.34 -8.29 -1.47
C THR A 26 -1.15 -8.54 -1.25
N GLU A 27 -2.01 -7.59 -1.62
CA GLU A 27 -3.46 -7.68 -1.42
C GLU A 27 -4.21 -6.81 -2.42
N TYR A 28 -5.49 -7.14 -2.64
CA TYR A 28 -6.42 -6.37 -3.43
C TYR A 28 -6.79 -5.04 -2.75
N VAL A 29 -6.70 -3.94 -3.48
CA VAL A 29 -7.10 -2.62 -2.99
C VAL A 29 -8.62 -2.53 -2.89
N LYS A 30 -9.17 -2.32 -1.69
CA LYS A 30 -10.60 -2.08 -1.48
C LYS A 30 -10.99 -0.68 -1.91
N ARG A 31 -10.25 0.35 -1.44
CA ARG A 31 -10.41 1.76 -1.84
C ARG A 31 -9.19 2.58 -1.42
N ILE A 32 -9.06 3.78 -1.97
CA ILE A 32 -8.02 4.76 -1.60
C ILE A 32 -8.73 5.98 -1.00
N ASP A 33 -8.19 6.50 0.10
CA ASP A 33 -8.63 7.74 0.73
C ASP A 33 -7.50 8.77 0.61
N PRO A 34 -7.51 9.62 -0.45
CA PRO A 34 -6.43 10.57 -0.69
C PRO A 34 -6.45 11.73 0.30
N VAL A 35 -7.61 12.05 0.90
CA VAL A 35 -7.75 13.13 1.90
C VAL A 35 -7.11 12.71 3.22
N LYS A 36 -7.28 11.45 3.61
CA LYS A 36 -6.66 10.90 4.83
C LYS A 36 -5.35 10.17 4.57
N GLU A 37 -4.87 10.20 3.33
CA GLU A 37 -3.59 9.67 2.88
C GLU A 37 -3.35 8.19 3.23
N TYR A 38 -4.33 7.32 2.97
CA TYR A 38 -4.14 5.87 3.12
C TYR A 38 -4.81 5.03 2.04
N ILE A 39 -4.26 3.83 1.82
CA ILE A 39 -4.86 2.74 1.04
C ILE A 39 -5.59 1.83 2.01
N ILE A 40 -6.83 1.42 1.68
CA ILE A 40 -7.55 0.36 2.38
C ILE A 40 -7.49 -0.90 1.52
N MET A 41 -6.94 -1.96 2.09
CA MET A 41 -6.88 -3.29 1.49
C MET A 41 -8.19 -4.07 1.71
N LYS A 42 -8.41 -5.15 0.98
CA LYS A 42 -9.62 -5.98 1.09
C LYS A 42 -9.77 -6.65 2.46
N ASP A 43 -8.66 -6.95 3.12
CA ASP A 43 -8.60 -7.44 4.50
C ASP A 43 -8.72 -6.34 5.56
N ASP A 44 -9.13 -5.13 5.16
CA ASP A 44 -9.28 -3.94 5.99
C ASP A 44 -7.98 -3.35 6.56
N THR A 45 -6.81 -3.85 6.14
CA THR A 45 -5.51 -3.21 6.45
C THR A 45 -5.48 -1.80 5.88
N ARG A 46 -5.04 -0.84 6.70
CA ARG A 46 -4.85 0.56 6.30
C ARG A 46 -3.37 0.87 6.21
N ILE A 47 -2.89 1.20 5.01
CA ILE A 47 -1.49 1.56 4.77
C ILE A 47 -1.42 3.06 4.49
N ARG A 48 -0.77 3.83 5.37
CA ARG A 48 -0.58 5.27 5.19
C ARG A 48 0.46 5.55 4.10
N PHE A 49 0.17 6.50 3.22
CA PHE A 49 1.05 6.86 2.10
C PHE A 49 2.45 7.24 2.57
N HIS A 50 2.55 8.00 3.65
CA HIS A 50 3.82 8.42 4.24
C HIS A 50 4.77 7.24 4.57
N TYR A 51 4.24 6.05 4.83
CA TYR A 51 5.06 4.87 5.15
C TYR A 51 5.37 4.00 3.93
N ILE A 52 4.76 4.27 2.78
CA ILE A 52 4.95 3.48 1.57
C ILE A 52 6.31 3.83 0.96
N LYS A 53 7.15 2.81 0.79
CA LYS A 53 8.43 2.92 0.11
C LYS A 53 8.34 2.49 -1.35
N GLU A 54 7.54 1.47 -1.64
CA GLU A 54 7.41 0.93 -2.99
C GLU A 54 6.01 0.35 -3.22
N LEU A 55 5.51 0.54 -4.45
CA LEU A 55 4.28 -0.07 -4.94
C LEU A 55 4.58 -0.81 -6.25
N GLN A 56 4.16 -2.07 -6.30
CA GLN A 56 4.24 -2.92 -7.48
C GLN A 56 2.87 -3.49 -7.81
N GLY A 57 2.58 -3.71 -9.09
CA GLY A 57 1.30 -4.26 -9.53
C GLY A 57 1.08 -4.05 -11.02
N GLU A 58 0.30 -4.92 -11.65
CA GLU A 58 0.05 -4.89 -13.09
C GLU A 58 -0.53 -3.55 -13.58
N ILE A 59 -1.23 -2.82 -12.70
CA ILE A 59 -1.80 -1.51 -13.03
C ILE A 59 -0.73 -0.46 -13.33
N PHE A 60 0.48 -0.61 -12.78
CA PHE A 60 1.59 0.32 -12.96
C PHE A 60 2.42 -0.04 -14.19
N ASN A 61 2.34 -1.28 -14.67
CA ASN A 61 3.06 -1.74 -15.86
C ASN A 61 2.56 -1.10 -17.17
N LYS A 62 1.43 -0.39 -17.13
CA LYS A 62 0.84 0.30 -18.31
C LYS A 62 1.47 1.65 -18.64
N VAL A 63 2.41 2.16 -17.84
CA VAL A 63 2.99 3.51 -18.03
C VAL A 63 4.26 3.50 -18.89
N ILE A 64 4.68 2.35 -19.44
CA ILE A 64 5.82 2.29 -20.38
C ILE A 64 5.29 2.08 -21.81
N VAL A 65 4.67 3.10 -22.39
CA VAL A 65 4.57 3.28 -23.85
C VAL A 65 4.63 4.79 -24.12
N GLY A 66 5.76 5.26 -24.66
CA GLY A 66 5.98 6.65 -25.08
C GLY A 66 7.40 7.11 -24.79
#